data_AF-A0A5N6U6Y3-F1
#
_entry.id   AF-A0A5N6U6Y3-F1
#
_cell.length_a   1.000
_cell.length_b   1.000
_cell.length_c   1.000
_cell.angle_alpha   90.00
_cell.angle_beta   90.00
_cell.angle_gamma   90.00
#
_symmetry.space_group_name_H-M   'P 1'
#
loop_
_entity.id
_entity.type
_entity.pdbx_description
1 polymer ?
#
loop_
_entity_poly.entity_id
_entity_poly.type
_entity_poly.pdbx_seq_one_letter_code
_entity_poly.pdbx_strand_id
1 'polypeptide(L)'
;MAFSRNSSERTESVSHSHKSSLSNKADPNAALREDQPIANAVGVGQSPMFSLRSMQHRDAKGDIITDPDVSNPTRPRMERPLDTIRNFEAAIEARRRENAM
;
A
#
# COMPACT_ATOMS: atom_id res chain seq x y z
N MET A 1 -47.63 -30.32 -53.44
CA MET A 1 -47.55 -30.39 -51.96
C MET A 1 -46.53 -29.35 -51.51
N ALA A 2 -46.99 -28.31 -50.82
CA ALA A 2 -46.16 -27.19 -50.36
C ALA A 2 -45.72 -27.46 -48.91
N PHE A 3 -44.42 -27.38 -48.63
CA PHE A 3 -43.89 -27.45 -47.26
C PHE A 3 -43.58 -26.04 -46.77
N SER A 4 -44.43 -25.55 -45.88
CA SER A 4 -44.30 -24.26 -45.19
C SER A 4 -43.14 -24.31 -44.19
N ARG A 5 -42.17 -23.40 -44.33
CA ARG A 5 -41.16 -23.14 -43.29
C ARG A 5 -41.66 -21.98 -42.43
N ASN A 6 -42.21 -22.30 -41.27
CA ASN A 6 -42.56 -21.30 -40.27
C ASN A 6 -41.27 -20.82 -39.58
N SER A 7 -40.81 -19.62 -39.92
CA SER A 7 -39.72 -18.94 -39.21
C SER A 7 -40.28 -18.41 -37.89
N SER A 8 -40.08 -19.15 -36.81
CA SER A 8 -40.43 -18.67 -35.47
C SER A 8 -39.39 -17.65 -35.01
N GLU A 9 -39.71 -16.37 -35.17
CA GLU A 9 -39.05 -15.26 -34.47
C GLU A 9 -39.04 -15.54 -32.97
N ARG A 10 -37.85 -15.72 -32.40
CA ARG A 10 -37.65 -15.80 -30.94
C ARG A 10 -37.46 -14.38 -30.42
N THR A 11 -38.55 -13.69 -30.15
CA THR A 11 -38.55 -12.45 -29.36
C THR A 11 -38.77 -12.77 -27.88
N GLU A 12 -37.82 -13.50 -27.29
CA GLU A 12 -37.83 -13.68 -25.83
C GLU A 12 -37.03 -12.54 -25.18
N SER A 13 -37.69 -11.42 -24.92
CA SER A 13 -37.20 -10.44 -23.96
C SER A 13 -37.33 -11.01 -22.55
N VAL A 14 -36.37 -11.85 -22.15
CA VAL A 14 -36.28 -12.35 -20.78
C VAL A 14 -35.94 -11.16 -19.89
N SER A 15 -36.95 -10.60 -19.23
CA SER A 15 -36.78 -9.57 -18.20
C SER A 15 -35.98 -10.16 -17.03
N HIS A 16 -34.67 -10.02 -17.10
CA HIS A 16 -33.78 -10.32 -16.00
C HIS A 16 -33.94 -9.16 -15.01
N SER A 17 -34.80 -9.39 -14.01
CA SER A 17 -34.79 -8.62 -12.77
C SER A 17 -33.33 -8.55 -12.32
N HIS A 18 -32.75 -7.35 -12.38
CA HIS A 18 -31.42 -7.06 -11.91
C HIS A 18 -31.46 -7.27 -10.41
N LYS A 19 -31.21 -8.51 -9.98
CA LYS A 19 -30.97 -8.86 -8.58
C LYS A 19 -29.95 -7.83 -8.13
N SER A 20 -30.32 -7.02 -7.13
CA SER A 20 -29.44 -6.01 -6.56
C SER A 20 -28.16 -6.75 -6.18
N SER A 21 -27.13 -6.62 -7.02
CA SER A 21 -25.84 -7.27 -6.82
C SER A 21 -25.42 -6.83 -5.44
N LEU A 22 -25.46 -7.77 -4.50
CA LEU A 22 -24.94 -7.54 -3.16
C LEU A 22 -23.51 -7.11 -3.41
N SER A 23 -23.25 -5.82 -3.15
CA SER A 23 -21.99 -5.10 -3.35
C SER A 23 -20.89 -5.71 -2.47
N ASN A 24 -20.56 -6.95 -2.77
CA ASN A 24 -19.59 -7.78 -2.09
C ASN A 24 -18.33 -7.85 -2.95
N LYS A 25 -17.19 -8.11 -2.30
CA LYS A 25 -15.88 -8.31 -2.93
C LYS A 25 -15.81 -9.49 -3.92
N ALA A 26 -16.91 -10.23 -4.07
CA ALA A 26 -17.06 -11.32 -5.03
C ALA A 26 -17.64 -10.85 -6.38
N ASP A 27 -18.06 -9.59 -6.52
CA ASP A 27 -18.48 -9.04 -7.80
C ASP A 27 -17.23 -8.69 -8.65
N PRO A 28 -17.04 -9.29 -9.84
CA PRO A 28 -15.88 -9.02 -10.68
C PRO A 28 -15.80 -7.56 -11.15
N ASN A 29 -16.92 -6.83 -11.17
CA ASN A 29 -16.94 -5.40 -11.48
C ASN A 29 -16.72 -4.51 -10.25
N ALA A 30 -16.63 -5.07 -9.04
CA ALA A 30 -16.37 -4.28 -7.82
C ALA A 30 -15.01 -3.57 -7.90
N ALA A 31 -13.99 -4.21 -8.50
CA ALA A 31 -12.65 -3.65 -8.64
C ALA A 31 -12.61 -2.31 -9.42
N LEU A 32 -13.60 -2.02 -10.27
CA LEU A 32 -13.69 -0.75 -11.00
C LEU A 32 -14.24 0.40 -10.15
N ARG A 33 -14.89 0.09 -9.01
CA ARG A 33 -15.54 1.06 -8.11
C ARG A 33 -14.90 1.10 -6.72
N GLU A 34 -14.11 0.08 -6.36
CA GLU A 34 -13.37 0.04 -5.11
C GLU A 34 -12.25 1.08 -5.11
N ASP A 35 -12.15 1.83 -4.02
CA ASP A 35 -11.07 2.78 -3.81
C ASP A 35 -9.73 2.06 -3.70
N GLN A 36 -8.70 2.70 -4.24
CA GLN A 36 -7.34 2.20 -4.15
C GLN A 36 -6.93 2.05 -2.67
N PRO A 37 -6.06 1.09 -2.32
CA PRO A 37 -5.62 0.89 -0.94
C PRO A 37 -5.04 2.16 -0.29
N ILE A 38 -4.32 2.96 -1.07
CA ILE A 38 -3.78 4.26 -0.63
C ILE A 38 -4.91 5.26 -0.33
N ALA A 39 -5.98 5.27 -1.13
CA ALA A 39 -7.12 6.15 -0.91
C ALA A 39 -7.91 5.73 0.33
N ASN A 40 -8.02 4.43 0.61
CA ASN A 40 -8.60 3.91 1.85
C ASN A 40 -7.73 4.24 3.09
N ALA A 41 -6.41 4.20 2.95
CA ALA A 41 -5.47 4.54 4.04
C ALA A 41 -5.41 6.06 4.31
N VAL A 42 -5.65 6.89 3.28
CA VAL A 42 -5.63 8.36 3.33
C VAL A 42 -7.02 8.94 3.59
N GLY A 43 -8.08 8.17 3.34
CA GLY A 43 -9.47 8.58 3.43
C GLY A 43 -9.97 8.73 4.88
N VAL A 44 -10.49 9.93 5.17
CA VAL A 44 -11.29 10.29 6.36
C VAL A 44 -10.61 10.00 7.72
N GLY A 45 -9.59 10.81 8.03
CA GLY A 45 -9.44 11.31 9.41
C GLY A 45 -8.51 10.57 10.37
N GLN A 46 -7.67 9.63 9.93
CA GLN A 46 -6.83 8.86 10.88
C GLN A 46 -5.35 9.25 10.93
N SER A 47 -4.80 10.04 10.01
CA SER A 47 -3.49 10.68 10.20
C SER A 47 -3.30 11.83 9.20
N PRO A 48 -2.81 13.02 9.61
CA PRO A 48 -2.34 13.97 8.63
C PRO A 48 -1.25 13.27 7.82
N MET A 49 -1.29 13.42 6.50
CA MET A 49 -0.17 13.15 5.60
C MET A 49 1.00 14.04 6.02
N PHE A 50 1.65 13.73 7.14
CA PHE A 50 2.83 14.41 7.58
C PHE A 50 3.89 14.09 6.53
N SER A 51 4.44 15.14 5.93
CA SER A 51 5.48 14.98 4.94
C SER A 51 6.62 14.20 5.58
N LEU A 52 6.97 13.04 5.01
CA LEU A 52 8.12 12.27 5.50
C LEU A 52 9.40 13.12 5.46
N ARG A 53 9.45 14.12 4.57
CA ARG A 53 10.54 15.11 4.48
C ARG A 53 10.57 16.10 5.65
N SER A 54 9.46 16.33 6.35
CA SER A 54 9.43 17.18 7.55
C SER A 54 9.79 16.43 8.84
N MET A 55 10.07 15.11 8.75
CA MET A 55 10.44 14.32 9.90
C MET A 55 11.86 14.65 10.36
N GLN A 56 12.00 15.07 11.62
CA GLN A 56 13.30 15.30 12.21
C GLN A 56 13.99 13.96 12.47
N HIS A 57 15.01 13.64 11.67
CA HIS A 57 15.83 12.46 11.90
C HIS A 57 16.73 12.65 13.12
N ARG A 58 16.89 11.54 13.86
CA ARG A 58 17.76 11.42 15.02
C ARG A 58 18.73 10.27 14.80
N ASP A 59 19.89 10.36 15.43
CA ASP A 59 20.89 9.30 15.39
C ASP A 59 20.53 8.16 16.38
N ALA A 60 21.41 7.15 16.47
CA ALA A 60 21.23 6.01 17.38
C ALA A 60 21.26 6.39 18.88
N LYS A 61 21.80 7.56 19.23
CA LYS A 61 21.82 8.09 20.61
C LYS A 61 20.60 8.96 20.91
N GLY A 62 19.80 9.27 19.89
CA GLY A 62 18.63 10.14 19.98
C GLY A 62 18.95 11.61 19.73
N ASP A 63 20.18 11.94 19.31
CA ASP A 63 20.60 13.29 18.99
C ASP A 63 20.06 13.72 17.62
N ILE A 64 19.69 14.98 17.50
CA ILE A 64 19.12 15.54 16.26
C ILE A 64 20.20 15.61 15.18
N ILE A 65 19.94 15.02 14.01
CA ILE A 65 20.84 15.09 12.85
C ILE A 65 20.61 16.44 12.14
N THR A 66 21.55 17.36 12.31
CA THR A 66 21.47 18.72 11.73
C THR A 66 21.82 18.77 10.24
N ASP A 67 22.76 17.92 9.81
CA ASP A 67 23.23 17.83 8.42
C ASP A 67 23.13 16.36 7.96
N PRO A 68 21.95 15.92 7.49
CA PRO A 68 21.73 14.54 7.06
C PRO A 68 22.48 14.22 5.77
N ASP A 69 23.01 13.00 5.68
CA ASP A 69 23.57 12.46 4.44
C ASP A 69 22.44 12.30 3.40
N VAL A 70 22.73 12.70 2.15
CA VAL A 70 21.80 12.64 1.01
C VAL A 70 21.36 11.21 0.71
N SER A 71 22.27 10.25 0.86
CA SER A 71 21.99 8.83 0.60
C SER A 71 21.27 8.14 1.76
N ASN A 72 21.46 8.65 2.98
CA ASN A 72 20.92 8.07 4.19
C ASN A 72 20.62 9.14 5.26
N PRO A 73 19.37 9.62 5.36
CA PRO A 73 18.98 10.66 6.31
C PRO A 73 19.10 10.27 7.79
N THR A 74 19.32 8.99 8.10
CA THR A 74 19.60 8.52 9.47
C THR A 74 21.06 8.67 9.88
N ARG A 75 21.91 9.23 9.00
CA ARG A 75 23.31 9.52 9.28
C ARG A 75 23.66 11.00 9.10
N PRO A 76 24.55 11.55 9.94
CA PRO A 76 25.16 12.84 9.69
C PRO A 76 26.16 12.74 8.52
N ARG A 77 26.16 13.76 7.66
CA ARG A 77 26.96 13.82 6.44
C ARG A 77 28.47 13.70 6.66
N MET A 78 28.95 14.16 7.82
CA MET A 78 30.38 14.19 8.18
C MET A 78 30.80 13.06 9.13
N GLU A 79 29.97 12.03 9.30
CA GLU A 79 30.33 10.85 10.09
C GLU A 79 31.53 10.11 9.47
N ARG A 80 32.43 9.59 10.31
CA ARG A 80 33.55 8.78 9.84
C ARG A 80 33.03 7.43 9.34
N PRO A 81 33.43 6.94 8.16
CA PRO A 81 32.96 5.66 7.64
C PRO A 81 33.16 4.47 8.58
N LEU A 82 34.22 4.46 9.40
CA LEU A 82 34.47 3.41 10.38
C LEU A 82 33.43 3.39 11.52
N ASP A 83 32.99 4.57 11.97
CA ASP A 83 32.00 4.68 13.05
C ASP A 83 30.64 4.17 12.55
N THR A 84 30.31 4.43 11.29
CA THR A 84 29.13 3.89 10.62
C THR A 84 29.15 2.36 10.58
N ILE A 85 30.27 1.78 10.14
CA ILE A 85 30.41 0.31 10.05
C ILE A 85 30.25 -0.33 11.43
N ARG A 86 30.92 0.19 12.46
CA ARG A 86 30.81 -0.31 13.84
C ARG A 86 29.38 -0.20 14.39
N ASN A 87 28.68 0.89 14.08
CA ASN A 87 27.27 1.05 14.48
C ASN A 87 26.37 0.00 13.80
N PHE A 88 26.60 -0.32 12.53
CA PHE A 88 25.87 -1.39 11.85
C PHE A 88 26.13 -2.76 12.50
N GLU A 89 27.40 -3.08 12.80
CA GLU A 89 27.75 -4.32 13.48
C GLU A 89 27.05 -4.42 14.84
N ALA A 90 27.10 -3.36 15.65
CA ALA A 90 26.44 -3.31 16.94
C ALA A 90 24.92 -3.47 16.84
N ALA A 91 24.27 -2.84 15.86
CA ALA A 91 22.84 -2.96 15.64
C ALA A 91 22.42 -4.37 15.19
N ILE A 92 23.20 -4.99 14.30
CA ILE A 92 22.98 -6.38 13.86
C ILE A 92 23.13 -7.34 15.04
N GLU A 93 24.18 -7.16 15.85
CA GLU A 93 24.42 -8.00 17.01
C GLU A 93 23.33 -7.85 18.07
N ALA A 94 22.87 -6.62 18.33
CA ALA A 94 21.74 -6.36 19.22
C ALA A 94 20.46 -7.06 18.73
N ARG A 95 20.13 -6.95 17.44
CA ARG A 95 18.98 -7.65 16.82
C ARG A 95 19.11 -9.17 16.91
N ARG A 96 20.31 -9.71 16.72
CA ARG A 96 20.56 -11.15 16.83
C ARG A 96 20.36 -11.63 18.26
N ARG A 97 20.78 -10.84 19.25
CA ARG A 97 20.59 -11.13 20.67
C ARG A 97 19.11 -11.11 21.07
N GLU A 98 18.35 -10.14 20.57
CA GLU A 98 16.90 -10.06 20.78
C GLU A 98 16.18 -11.31 20.24
N ASN A 99 16.50 -11.73 19.01
CA ASN A 99 15.87 -12.92 18.41
C ASN A 99 16.28 -14.26 19.05
N ALA A 100 17.34 -14.26 19.87
CA ALA A 100 17.84 -15.45 20.57
C ALA A 100 17.23 -15.61 21.97
N MET A 101 16.52 -14.58 22.46
CA MET A 101 15.72 -14.60 23.68
C MET A 101 14.26 -14.93 23.34
#